data_AF-A0A0J1FE44-F1
#
_entry.id   AF-A0A0J1FE44-F1
#
_cell.length_a   1.000
_cell.length_b   1.000
_cell.length_c   1.000
_cell.angle_alpha   90.00
_cell.angle_beta   90.00
_cell.angle_gamma   90.00
#
_symmetry.space_group_name_H-M   'P 1'
#
loop_
_entity.id
_entity.type
_entity.pdbx_description
1 polymer ?
#
loop_
_entity_poly.entity_id
_entity_poly.type
_entity_poly.pdbx_seq_one_letter_code
_entity_poly.pdbx_strand_id
1 'polypeptide(L)'
;MERINLSQFPILDALKAWDEYTYLHSVNVYQLALLLGIEAKYSDEQLRQLGYGALLHDIGKLFVPQEILTKPGSLDSQEILVVRQHPEKGYEISPPLPSASKAIILQHHENWDGSGYPRGLSDKAIHPFARIVTIADVYDALVSHRVYAPPWSGDDALGYIKKLAGIKFDPDVVACWTKTTYK
;
A
#
# COMPACT_ATOMS: atom_id res chain seq x y z
N MET A 1 -15.91 4.70 -16.00
CA MET A 1 -15.12 3.81 -15.11
C MET A 1 -15.98 2.58 -14.81
N GLU A 2 -15.74 1.46 -15.51
CA GLU A 2 -16.27 0.18 -15.01
C GLU A 2 -15.65 -0.06 -13.64
N ARG A 3 -16.50 -0.33 -12.63
CA ARG A 3 -16.01 -0.65 -11.28
C ARG A 3 -15.21 -1.95 -11.38
N ILE A 4 -14.04 -2.00 -10.75
CA ILE A 4 -13.35 -3.28 -10.53
C ILE A 4 -14.36 -4.19 -9.81
N ASN A 5 -14.73 -5.29 -10.46
CA ASN A 5 -15.62 -6.24 -9.85
C ASN A 5 -14.82 -7.08 -8.87
N LEU A 6 -14.93 -6.75 -7.58
CA LEU A 6 -14.21 -7.44 -6.51
C LEU A 6 -14.47 -8.95 -6.49
N SER A 7 -15.62 -9.41 -7.01
CA SER A 7 -15.92 -10.85 -7.10
C SER A 7 -15.05 -11.61 -8.09
N GLN A 8 -14.25 -10.93 -8.91
CA GLN A 8 -13.23 -11.54 -9.76
C GLN A 8 -11.97 -11.95 -8.99
N PHE A 9 -11.83 -11.53 -7.73
CA PHE A 9 -10.71 -11.86 -6.86
C PHE A 9 -11.19 -12.67 -5.65
N PRO A 10 -11.44 -13.99 -5.80
CA PRO A 10 -11.81 -14.85 -4.67
C PRO A 10 -10.74 -14.85 -3.56
N ILE A 11 -9.51 -14.43 -3.88
CA ILE A 11 -8.43 -14.24 -2.91
C ILE A 11 -8.69 -13.08 -1.93
N LEU A 12 -9.53 -12.10 -2.28
CA LEU A 12 -9.94 -11.04 -1.37
C LEU A 12 -10.94 -11.54 -0.33
N ASP A 13 -11.80 -12.50 -0.70
CA ASP A 13 -12.67 -13.16 0.26
C ASP A 13 -11.84 -13.99 1.25
N ALA A 14 -10.79 -14.64 0.78
CA ALA A 14 -9.82 -15.32 1.64
C ALA A 14 -9.09 -14.34 2.57
N LEU A 15 -8.63 -13.19 2.06
CA LEU A 15 -8.01 -12.15 2.88
C LEU A 15 -8.97 -11.60 3.94
N LYS A 16 -10.23 -11.36 3.56
CA LYS A 16 -11.27 -10.90 4.50
C LYS A 16 -11.57 -11.94 5.58
N ALA A 17 -11.65 -13.22 5.21
CA ALA A 17 -11.86 -14.31 6.15
C ALA A 17 -10.66 -14.51 7.08
N TRP A 18 -9.44 -14.20 6.61
CA TRP A 18 -8.21 -14.30 7.38
C TRP A 18 -8.02 -13.13 8.34
N ASP A 19 -8.16 -11.90 7.85
CA ASP A 19 -8.04 -10.67 8.63
C ASP A 19 -8.89 -9.54 8.01
N GLU A 20 -10.04 -9.27 8.63
CA GLU A 20 -10.99 -8.24 8.16
C GLU A 20 -10.35 -6.84 8.12
N TYR A 21 -9.42 -6.55 9.04
CA TYR A 21 -8.69 -5.28 9.06
C TYR A 21 -7.84 -5.09 7.80
N THR A 22 -7.03 -6.08 7.43
CA THR A 22 -6.18 -6.04 6.23
C THR A 22 -7.03 -5.90 4.97
N TYR A 23 -8.22 -6.52 4.93
CA TYR A 23 -9.17 -6.32 3.83
C TYR A 23 -9.67 -4.88 3.73
N LEU A 24 -10.16 -4.30 4.82
CA LEU A 24 -10.65 -2.91 4.84
C LEU A 24 -9.53 -1.92 4.49
N HIS A 25 -8.33 -2.13 5.04
CA HIS A 25 -7.12 -1.40 4.71
C HIS A 25 -6.84 -1.45 3.20
N SER A 26 -6.86 -2.64 2.60
CA SER A 26 -6.60 -2.82 1.17
C SER A 26 -7.61 -2.08 0.28
N VAL A 27 -8.88 -2.03 0.69
CA VAL A 27 -9.92 -1.27 -0.01
C VAL A 27 -9.70 0.24 0.11
N ASN A 28 -9.32 0.74 1.29
CA ASN A 28 -9.03 2.17 1.48
C ASN A 28 -7.79 2.61 0.69
N VAL A 29 -6.72 1.81 0.74
CA VAL A 29 -5.49 2.04 -0.03
C VAL A 29 -5.78 2.07 -1.52
N TYR A 30 -6.60 1.14 -2.01
CA TYR A 30 -7.09 1.15 -3.39
C TYR A 30 -7.78 2.47 -3.77
N GLN A 31 -8.71 2.95 -2.95
CA GLN A 31 -9.43 4.20 -3.22
C GLN A 31 -8.50 5.41 -3.23
N LEU A 32 -7.63 5.53 -2.23
CA LEU A 32 -6.65 6.62 -2.13
C LEU A 32 -5.67 6.61 -3.30
N ALA A 33 -5.16 5.44 -3.68
CA ALA A 33 -4.25 5.29 -4.80
C ALA A 33 -4.92 5.73 -6.11
N LEU A 34 -6.19 5.36 -6.34
CA LEU A 34 -6.91 5.82 -7.53
C LEU A 34 -7.11 7.34 -7.56
N LEU A 35 -7.43 7.97 -6.44
CA LEU A 35 -7.56 9.44 -6.36
C LEU A 35 -6.25 10.13 -6.73
N LEU A 36 -5.12 9.63 -6.22
CA LEU A 36 -3.80 10.13 -6.59
C LEU A 36 -3.46 9.87 -8.06
N GLY A 37 -3.80 8.70 -8.59
CA GLY A 37 -3.59 8.36 -10.00
C GLY A 37 -4.36 9.29 -10.94
N ILE A 38 -5.60 9.66 -10.56
CA ILE A 38 -6.43 10.62 -11.30
C ILE A 38 -5.79 12.00 -11.28
N GLU A 39 -5.29 12.46 -10.13
CA GLU A 39 -4.60 13.74 -10.04
C GLU A 39 -3.30 13.74 -10.84
N ALA A 40 -2.57 12.62 -10.84
CA ALA A 40 -1.40 12.36 -11.66
C ALA A 40 -1.70 12.16 -13.17
N LYS A 41 -2.97 12.30 -13.60
CA LYS A 41 -3.44 12.21 -14.98
C LYS A 41 -3.16 10.85 -15.65
N TYR A 42 -3.22 9.78 -14.87
CA TYR A 42 -3.14 8.43 -15.41
C TYR A 42 -4.37 8.11 -16.26
N SER A 43 -4.14 7.41 -17.37
CA SER A 43 -5.20 6.88 -18.23
C SER A 43 -6.01 5.79 -17.52
N ASP A 44 -7.21 5.51 -18.03
CA ASP A 44 -8.08 4.45 -17.49
C ASP A 44 -7.38 3.09 -17.36
N GLU A 45 -6.53 2.73 -18.32
CA GLU A 45 -5.76 1.48 -18.27
C GLU A 45 -4.72 1.50 -17.14
N GLN A 46 -4.00 2.61 -16.98
CA GLN A 46 -3.05 2.77 -15.89
C GLN A 46 -3.75 2.76 -14.52
N LEU A 47 -4.94 3.38 -14.42
CA LEU A 47 -5.75 3.35 -13.20
C LEU A 47 -6.23 1.94 -12.86
N ARG A 48 -6.62 1.13 -13.85
CA ARG A 48 -6.94 -0.30 -13.62
C ARG A 48 -5.75 -1.06 -13.06
N GLN A 49 -4.58 -0.89 -13.68
CA GLN A 49 -3.35 -1.57 -13.23
C GLN A 49 -2.92 -1.13 -11.83
N LEU A 50 -2.97 0.17 -11.55
CA LEU A 50 -2.75 0.74 -10.22
C LEU A 50 -3.73 0.15 -9.21
N GLY A 51 -5.01 0.12 -9.56
CA GLY A 51 -6.08 -0.40 -8.72
C GLY A 51 -5.88 -1.86 -8.33
N TYR A 52 -5.56 -2.73 -9.29
CA TYR A 52 -5.32 -4.15 -9.00
C TYR A 52 -4.14 -4.36 -8.04
N GLY A 53 -3.02 -3.68 -8.27
CA GLY A 53 -1.87 -3.86 -7.39
C GLY A 53 -2.06 -3.21 -6.03
N ALA A 54 -2.78 -2.08 -5.94
CA ALA A 54 -3.11 -1.44 -4.66
C ALA A 54 -4.04 -2.31 -3.81
N LEU A 55 -5.07 -2.91 -4.42
CA LEU A 55 -6.00 -3.79 -3.73
C LEU A 55 -5.36 -5.09 -3.24
N LEU A 56 -4.30 -5.54 -3.92
CA LEU A 56 -3.62 -6.80 -3.63
C LEU A 56 -2.23 -6.61 -3.00
N HIS A 57 -1.85 -5.39 -2.61
CA HIS A 57 -0.48 -5.10 -2.15
C HIS A 57 -0.07 -5.97 -0.95
N ASP A 58 -1.04 -6.29 -0.10
CA ASP A 58 -0.87 -6.97 1.18
C ASP A 58 -1.25 -8.46 1.16
N ILE A 59 -1.57 -9.05 0.00
CA ILE A 59 -2.06 -10.46 -0.05
C ILE A 59 -1.07 -11.47 0.52
N GLY A 60 0.23 -11.14 0.54
CA GLY A 60 1.24 -11.99 1.16
C GLY A 60 1.08 -12.15 2.68
N LYS A 61 0.28 -11.29 3.35
CA LYS A 61 -0.03 -11.41 4.78
C LYS A 61 -0.79 -12.69 5.11
N LEU A 62 -1.37 -13.38 4.13
CA LEU A 62 -1.88 -14.75 4.28
C LEU A 62 -0.82 -15.75 4.78
N PHE A 63 0.47 -15.43 4.64
CA PHE A 63 1.59 -16.25 5.11
C PHE A 63 2.20 -15.76 6.43
N VAL A 64 1.69 -14.67 6.99
CA VAL A 64 2.13 -14.18 8.30
C VAL A 64 1.26 -14.85 9.37
N PRO A 65 1.86 -15.50 10.39
CA PRO A 65 1.11 -16.09 11.49
C PRO A 65 0.15 -15.10 12.14
N GLN A 66 -1.07 -15.56 12.47
CA GLN A 66 -2.13 -14.70 12.99
C GLN A 66 -1.73 -14.08 14.35
N GLU A 67 -0.99 -14.82 15.16
CA GLU A 67 -0.42 -14.36 16.43
C GLU A 67 0.55 -13.20 16.28
N ILE A 68 1.23 -13.07 15.12
CA ILE A 68 2.10 -11.92 14.80
C ILE A 68 1.25 -10.75 14.29
N LEU A 69 0.32 -11.00 13.36
CA LEU A 69 -0.55 -9.96 12.77
C LEU A 69 -1.41 -9.26 13.83
N THR A 70 -1.91 -10.02 14.80
CA THR A 70 -2.82 -9.53 15.84
C THR A 70 -2.12 -9.18 17.16
N LYS A 71 -0.78 -9.29 17.23
CA LYS A 71 -0.01 -9.10 18.47
C LYS A 71 -0.24 -7.72 19.08
N PRO A 72 -0.52 -7.62 20.39
CA PRO A 72 -0.54 -6.36 21.09
C PRO A 72 0.85 -5.78 21.32
N GLY A 73 1.04 -4.53 20.88
CA GLY A 73 2.28 -3.78 21.03
C GLY A 73 3.24 -3.95 19.85
N SER A 74 4.53 -3.70 20.10
CA SER A 74 5.56 -3.76 19.06
C SER A 74 5.97 -5.21 18.74
N LEU A 75 6.23 -5.46 17.46
CA LEU A 75 6.86 -6.69 17.00
C LEU A 75 8.35 -6.69 17.39
N ASP A 76 8.88 -7.87 17.71
CA ASP A 76 10.32 -8.06 17.88
C ASP A 76 11.05 -8.19 16.53
N SER A 77 12.38 -8.25 16.57
CA SER A 77 13.20 -8.32 15.36
C SER A 77 12.90 -9.53 14.46
N GLN A 78 12.57 -10.69 15.04
CA GLN A 78 12.28 -11.90 14.28
C GLN A 78 10.89 -11.83 13.65
N GLU A 79 9.91 -11.35 14.42
CA GLU A 79 8.56 -11.10 13.94
C GLU A 79 8.53 -10.08 12.79
N ILE A 80 9.34 -9.02 12.89
CA ILE A 80 9.52 -8.05 11.80
C ILE A 80 10.07 -8.72 10.55
N LEU A 81 11.05 -9.63 10.66
CA LEU A 81 11.59 -10.35 9.50
C LEU A 81 10.55 -11.25 8.84
N VAL A 82 9.62 -11.84 9.61
CA VAL A 82 8.50 -12.62 9.07
C VAL A 82 7.54 -11.72 8.30
N VAL A 83 7.13 -10.59 8.88
CA VAL A 83 6.22 -9.64 8.21
C VAL A 83 6.85 -9.07 6.94
N ARG A 84 8.16 -8.76 6.94
CA ARG A 84 8.86 -8.19 5.78
C ARG A 84 8.93 -9.10 4.55
N GLN A 85 8.57 -10.38 4.68
CA GLN A 85 8.50 -11.33 3.56
C GLN A 85 7.20 -11.22 2.75
N HIS A 86 6.15 -10.56 3.28
CA HIS A 86 4.86 -10.53 2.59
C HIS A 86 4.87 -9.89 1.20
N PRO A 87 5.74 -8.91 0.84
CA PRO A 87 5.77 -8.39 -0.54
C PRO A 87 6.22 -9.47 -1.53
N GLU A 88 7.23 -10.25 -1.16
CA GLU A 88 7.75 -11.36 -1.99
C GLU A 88 6.73 -12.50 -2.06
N LYS A 89 6.15 -12.90 -0.92
CA LYS A 89 5.09 -13.90 -0.88
C LYS A 89 3.87 -13.47 -1.68
N GLY A 90 3.46 -12.22 -1.55
CA GLY A 90 2.35 -11.66 -2.31
C GLY A 90 2.63 -11.68 -3.80
N TYR A 91 3.86 -11.36 -4.22
CA TYR A 91 4.26 -11.45 -5.62
C TYR A 91 4.16 -12.89 -6.15
N GLU A 92 4.65 -13.87 -5.38
CA GLU A 92 4.61 -15.31 -5.71
C GLU A 92 3.17 -15.82 -5.90
N ILE A 93 2.26 -15.47 -4.99
CA ILE A 93 0.87 -15.98 -4.99
C ILE A 93 -0.13 -15.11 -5.75
N SER A 94 0.31 -13.94 -6.24
CA SER A 94 -0.55 -13.05 -7.00
C SER A 94 -1.14 -13.76 -8.23
N PRO A 95 -2.45 -13.55 -8.52
CA PRO A 95 -3.04 -14.09 -9.73
C PRO A 95 -2.34 -13.53 -10.99
N PRO A 96 -2.67 -14.03 -12.20
CA PRO A 96 -2.26 -13.39 -13.43
C PRO A 96 -2.71 -11.92 -13.43
N LEU A 97 -1.74 -11.02 -13.32
CA LEU A 97 -1.92 -9.57 -13.24
C LEU A 97 -0.95 -8.89 -14.20
N PRO A 98 -1.26 -7.68 -14.67
CA PRO A 98 -0.30 -6.83 -15.37
C PRO A 98 1.00 -6.69 -14.57
N SER A 99 2.14 -6.64 -15.26
CA SER A 99 3.47 -6.51 -14.62
C SER A 99 3.55 -5.26 -13.73
N ALA A 100 2.92 -4.16 -14.14
CA ALA A 100 2.81 -2.93 -13.37
C ALA A 100 2.07 -3.13 -12.03
N SER A 101 1.03 -3.96 -11.99
CA SER A 101 0.29 -4.30 -10.77
C SER A 101 1.13 -5.18 -9.85
N LYS A 102 1.83 -6.19 -10.40
CA LYS A 102 2.73 -7.04 -9.61
C LYS A 102 3.91 -6.26 -9.02
N ALA A 103 4.38 -5.23 -9.73
CA ALA A 103 5.41 -4.34 -9.23
C ALA A 103 4.99 -3.63 -7.94
N ILE A 104 3.70 -3.29 -7.77
CA ILE A 104 3.17 -2.68 -6.54
C ILE A 104 3.31 -3.64 -5.37
N ILE A 105 2.81 -4.86 -5.53
CA ILE A 105 2.84 -5.89 -4.48
C ILE A 105 4.26 -6.08 -3.96
N LEU A 106 5.23 -6.17 -4.87
CA LEU A 106 6.63 -6.36 -4.50
C LEU A 106 7.30 -5.11 -3.91
N GLN A 107 6.90 -3.89 -4.30
CA GLN A 107 7.70 -2.67 -4.06
C GLN A 107 7.04 -1.63 -3.15
N HIS A 108 5.81 -1.85 -2.67
CA HIS A 108 5.09 -0.84 -1.88
C HIS A 108 5.77 -0.50 -0.53
N HIS A 109 6.77 -1.27 -0.10
CA HIS A 109 7.63 -0.99 1.05
C HIS A 109 9.05 -0.52 0.70
N GLU A 110 9.34 -0.26 -0.58
CA GLU A 110 10.55 0.46 -0.96
C GLU A 110 10.42 1.91 -0.49
N ASN A 111 11.52 2.48 0.00
CA ASN A 111 11.61 3.87 0.41
C ASN A 111 12.37 4.64 -0.67
N TRP A 112 11.98 5.89 -0.92
CA TRP A 112 12.61 6.74 -1.93
C TRP A 112 14.15 6.81 -1.82
N ASP A 113 14.69 6.83 -0.60
CA ASP A 113 16.13 6.86 -0.31
C ASP A 113 16.85 5.50 -0.41
N GLY A 114 16.15 4.41 -0.74
CA GLY A 114 16.72 3.06 -0.83
C GLY A 114 16.78 2.29 0.49
N SER A 115 16.35 2.87 1.62
CA SER A 115 16.32 2.20 2.93
C SER A 115 15.18 1.17 3.09
N GLY A 116 14.35 1.02 2.06
CA GLY A 116 13.18 0.15 2.04
C GLY A 116 13.51 -1.33 1.77
N TYR A 117 12.48 -2.09 1.43
CA TYR A 117 12.57 -3.53 1.16
C TYR A 117 11.49 -3.97 0.16
N PRO A 118 11.61 -5.16 -0.46
CA PRO A 118 12.64 -6.20 -0.27
C PRO A 118 13.94 -5.97 -1.04
N ARG A 119 13.98 -5.09 -2.05
CA ARG A 119 15.13 -4.98 -2.97
C ARG A 119 16.02 -3.76 -2.71
N GLY A 120 15.62 -2.83 -1.84
CA GLY A 120 16.40 -1.63 -1.54
C GLY A 120 16.47 -0.69 -2.74
N LEU A 121 15.36 -0.57 -3.47
CA LEU A 121 15.27 0.31 -4.62
C LEU A 121 15.13 1.77 -4.17
N SER A 122 15.73 2.68 -4.92
CA SER A 122 15.69 4.12 -4.65
C SER A 122 15.17 4.91 -5.85
N ASP A 123 14.62 6.10 -5.58
CA ASP A 123 14.23 7.09 -6.59
C ASP A 123 13.37 6.45 -7.71
N LYS A 124 13.70 6.71 -8.97
CA LYS A 124 12.99 6.22 -10.17
C LYS A 124 13.18 4.74 -10.45
N ALA A 125 14.01 4.02 -9.69
CA ALA A 125 14.05 2.55 -9.79
C ALA A 125 12.78 1.92 -9.21
N ILE A 126 12.08 2.62 -8.32
CA ILE A 126 10.78 2.21 -7.79
C ILE A 126 9.70 2.50 -8.83
N HIS A 127 8.87 1.49 -9.13
CA HIS A 127 7.79 1.62 -10.10
C HIS A 127 6.86 2.79 -9.72
N PRO A 128 6.45 3.66 -10.67
CA PRO A 128 5.61 4.82 -10.37
C PRO A 128 4.34 4.49 -9.59
N PHE A 129 3.69 3.36 -9.91
CA PHE A 129 2.50 2.94 -9.16
C PHE A 129 2.80 2.50 -7.72
N ALA A 130 3.97 1.88 -7.47
CA ALA A 130 4.36 1.53 -6.11
C ALA A 130 4.61 2.78 -5.28
N ARG A 131 5.24 3.82 -5.87
CA ARG A 131 5.43 5.13 -5.21
C ARG A 131 4.12 5.79 -4.77
N ILE A 132 3.06 5.67 -5.57
CA ILE A 132 1.70 6.10 -5.19
C ILE A 132 1.15 5.26 -4.04
N VAL A 133 1.22 3.93 -4.17
CA VAL A 133 0.62 3.02 -3.19
C VAL A 133 1.33 3.09 -1.84
N THR A 134 2.65 3.29 -1.79
CA THR A 134 3.39 3.49 -0.53
C THR A 134 2.86 4.68 0.27
N ILE A 135 2.47 5.78 -0.38
CA ILE A 135 1.90 6.93 0.31
C ILE A 135 0.47 6.64 0.76
N ALA A 136 -0.34 6.00 -0.10
CA ALA A 136 -1.71 5.63 0.23
C ALA A 136 -1.78 4.62 1.42
N ASP A 137 -0.92 3.62 1.42
CA ASP A 137 -0.73 2.62 2.49
C ASP A 137 -0.40 3.31 3.82
N VAL A 138 0.65 4.13 3.86
CA VAL A 138 1.03 4.82 5.09
C VAL A 138 -0.03 5.81 5.55
N TYR A 139 -0.69 6.53 4.65
CA TYR A 139 -1.76 7.44 5.02
C TYR A 139 -2.91 6.68 5.70
N ASP A 140 -3.42 5.62 5.08
CA ASP A 140 -4.50 4.82 5.67
C ASP A 140 -4.06 4.21 7.01
N ALA A 141 -2.84 3.70 7.11
CA ALA A 141 -2.28 3.16 8.34
C ALA A 141 -2.26 4.16 9.51
N LEU A 142 -2.09 5.46 9.21
CA LEU A 142 -2.05 6.53 10.22
C LEU A 142 -3.44 7.01 10.64
N VAL A 143 -4.40 7.08 9.70
CA VAL A 143 -5.74 7.64 9.96
C VAL A 143 -6.79 6.58 10.29
N SER A 144 -6.50 5.31 10.04
CA SER A 144 -7.38 4.20 10.40
C SER A 144 -7.22 3.84 11.88
N HIS A 145 -8.35 3.53 12.54
CA HIS A 145 -8.35 3.03 13.91
C HIS A 145 -7.59 1.69 13.99
N ARG A 146 -6.46 1.68 14.70
CA ARG A 146 -5.73 0.45 15.06
C ARG A 146 -5.98 0.12 16.53
N VAL A 147 -5.93 -1.17 16.88
CA VAL A 147 -6.15 -1.66 18.26
C VAL A 147 -5.21 -1.00 19.28
N TYR A 148 -4.05 -0.50 18.83
CA TYR A 148 -2.96 -0.03 19.69
C TYR A 148 -2.71 1.48 19.69
N ALA A 149 -3.41 2.27 18.88
CA ALA A 149 -3.24 3.73 18.84
C ALA A 149 -4.48 4.47 18.31
N PRO A 150 -4.83 5.65 18.85
CA PRO A 150 -5.85 6.50 18.25
C PRO A 150 -5.40 6.96 16.85
N PRO A 151 -6.33 7.08 15.89
CA PRO A 151 -6.02 7.55 14.55
C PRO A 151 -5.52 8.99 14.58
N TRP A 152 -4.62 9.30 13.67
CA TRP A 152 -4.16 10.67 13.47
C TRP A 152 -5.23 11.48 12.73
N SER A 153 -5.21 12.81 12.91
CA SER A 153 -5.96 13.67 12.01
C SER A 153 -5.39 13.58 10.59
N GLY A 154 -6.22 13.86 9.58
CA GLY A 154 -5.75 13.91 8.19
C GLY A 154 -4.62 14.92 8.01
N ASP A 155 -4.68 16.07 8.71
CA ASP A 155 -3.65 17.10 8.67
C ASP A 155 -2.33 16.63 9.27
N ASP A 156 -2.36 15.90 10.39
CA ASP A 156 -1.15 15.34 11.01
C ASP A 156 -0.51 14.28 10.12
N ALA A 157 -1.32 13.39 9.54
CA ALA A 157 -0.86 12.36 8.60
C ALA A 157 -0.21 13.00 7.36
N LEU A 158 -0.83 14.03 6.79
CA LEU A 158 -0.24 14.80 5.69
C LEU A 158 1.02 15.54 6.09
N GLY A 159 1.05 16.14 7.28
CA GLY A 159 2.23 16.79 7.83
C GLY A 159 3.41 15.83 7.95
N TYR A 160 3.17 14.60 8.37
CA TYR A 160 4.17 13.55 8.44
C TYR A 160 4.65 13.07 7.06
N ILE A 161 3.73 12.85 6.12
CA ILE A 161 4.08 12.48 4.75
C ILE A 161 4.95 13.56 4.09
N LYS A 162 4.60 14.84 4.27
CA LYS A 162 5.39 15.98 3.75
C LYS A 162 6.80 16.02 4.33
N LYS A 163 6.97 15.76 5.63
CA LYS A 163 8.28 15.73 6.30
C LYS A 163 9.21 14.64 5.75
N LEU A 164 8.66 13.56 5.21
CA LEU A 164 9.41 12.42 4.67
C LEU A 164 9.50 12.40 3.14
N ALA A 165 9.09 13.47 2.46
CA ALA A 165 9.30 13.63 1.03
C ALA A 165 10.80 13.62 0.69
N GLY A 166 11.21 12.84 -0.31
CA GLY A 166 12.60 12.64 -0.67
C GLY A 166 13.39 11.70 0.25
N ILE A 167 12.75 11.14 1.28
CA ILE A 167 13.34 10.12 2.17
C ILE A 167 12.55 8.82 2.04
N LYS A 168 11.30 8.82 2.52
CA LYS A 168 10.42 7.66 2.40
C LYS A 168 9.60 7.73 1.11
N PHE A 169 9.13 8.92 0.76
CA PHE A 169 8.14 9.12 -0.28
C PHE A 169 8.70 9.90 -1.46
N ASP A 170 8.19 9.58 -2.65
CA ASP A 170 8.46 10.36 -3.85
C ASP A 170 7.96 11.81 -3.68
N PRO A 171 8.85 12.81 -3.76
CA PRO A 171 8.46 14.21 -3.58
C PRO A 171 7.44 14.71 -4.63
N ASP A 172 7.46 14.18 -5.85
CA ASP A 172 6.51 14.57 -6.91
C ASP A 172 5.11 14.04 -6.59
N VAL A 173 5.01 12.82 -6.06
CA VAL A 173 3.73 12.24 -5.65
C VAL A 173 3.18 12.94 -4.40
N VAL A 174 4.05 13.28 -3.44
CA VAL A 174 3.65 14.09 -2.28
C VAL A 174 3.11 15.46 -2.73
N ALA A 175 3.78 16.12 -3.68
CA ALA A 175 3.29 17.38 -4.23
C ALA A 175 1.94 17.22 -4.94
N CYS A 176 1.73 16.11 -5.66
CA CYS A 176 0.46 15.76 -6.28
C CYS A 176 -0.68 15.68 -5.26
N TRP A 177 -0.48 14.95 -4.15
CA TRP A 177 -1.49 14.80 -3.09
C TRP A 177 -1.97 16.16 -2.53
N THR A 178 -1.05 17.11 -2.33
CA THR A 178 -1.41 18.41 -1.74
C THR A 178 -2.33 19.26 -2.61
N LYS A 179 -2.43 18.96 -3.91
CA LYS A 179 -3.37 19.61 -4.83
C LYS A 179 -4.76 18.98 -4.77
N THR A 180 -4.85 17.74 -4.30
CA THR A 180 -6.09 16.96 -4.20
C THR A 180 -6.92 17.30 -2.95
N THR A 181 -6.36 18.04 -1.99
CA THR A 181 -7.07 18.43 -0.76
C THR A 181 -8.04 19.58 -1.05
N TYR A 182 -9.34 19.29 -0.94
CA TYR A 182 -10.52 20.16 -1.07
C TYR A 182 -10.24 21.69 -1.01
N LYS A 183 -10.55 22.37 -2.12
CA LYS A 183 -11.31 23.63 -2.05
C LYS A 183 -12.79 23.32 -1.92
#